data_AF-A0A7Y3C340-F1
#
_entry.id   AF-A0A7Y3C340-F1
#
_cell.length_a   1.000
_cell.length_b   1.000
_cell.length_c   1.000
_cell.angle_alpha   90.00
_cell.angle_beta   90.00
_cell.angle_gamma   90.00
#
_symmetry.space_group_name_H-M   'P 1'
#
loop_
_entity.id
_entity.type
_entity.pdbx_description
1 polymer ?
#
loop_
_entity_poly.entity_id
_entity_poly.type
_entity_poly.pdbx_seq_one_letter_code
_entity_poly.pdbx_strand_id
1 'polypeptide(L)'
;MSLAVDPAEAQSLRGSRASVDLQNRVARQHDFTYIDTPNRVRYFADQGWLVRVQENADFELHAVSFPYARAEVELFVRRLANQYRRACGERLVVTSLTRPTTRQPRNASDRSVHPTGMAIDLRYSWDRNCRNWLEDVLTSLERQGVLEATLERRPRHYHVALFPDPYASYVQAIQSRQAADAPEKLEYRVRSGDSLWRIARQHGISVDDLKRFNGIRGNQIFAGQVIDVPLGS
;
A
#
# COMPACT_ATOMS: atom_id res chain seq x y z
N MET A 1 -0.30 -9.06 -23.60
CA MET A 1 0.43 -8.11 -24.47
C MET A 1 1.06 -7.08 -23.54
N SER A 2 2.39 -7.10 -23.38
CA SER A 2 3.09 -6.20 -22.46
C SER A 2 3.00 -4.78 -22.98
N LEU A 3 2.40 -3.87 -22.20
CA LEU A 3 2.35 -2.45 -22.52
C LEU A 3 3.69 -1.84 -22.11
N ALA A 4 4.63 -1.76 -23.05
CA ALA A 4 5.85 -0.99 -22.85
C ALA A 4 5.48 0.50 -22.86
N VAL A 5 5.39 1.09 -21.66
CA VAL A 5 5.35 2.54 -21.47
C VAL A 5 6.76 3.06 -21.67
N ASP A 6 6.92 4.13 -22.44
CA ASP A 6 8.23 4.77 -22.63
C ASP A 6 8.78 5.24 -21.28
N PRO A 7 9.97 4.78 -20.85
CA PRO A 7 10.47 5.02 -19.50
C PRO A 7 10.74 6.51 -19.19
N ALA A 8 10.83 7.36 -20.21
CA ALA A 8 11.03 8.80 -20.08
C ALA A 8 9.73 9.57 -19.77
N GLU A 9 8.55 9.09 -20.20
CA GLU A 9 7.26 9.68 -19.81
C GLU A 9 6.90 9.29 -18.37
N ALA A 10 7.24 8.06 -17.95
CA ALA A 10 6.91 7.47 -16.65
C ALA A 10 7.70 8.02 -15.43
N GLN A 11 8.40 9.16 -15.56
CA GLN A 11 9.39 9.62 -14.56
C GLN A 11 9.26 11.09 -14.14
N SER A 12 8.16 11.76 -14.46
CA SER A 12 8.17 13.23 -14.40
C SER A 12 7.28 13.84 -13.31
N LEU A 13 6.35 13.08 -12.72
CA LEU A 13 5.20 13.63 -11.98
C LEU A 13 4.47 14.71 -12.80
N ARG A 14 4.60 14.70 -14.13
CA ARG A 14 3.94 15.61 -15.04
C ARG A 14 2.85 14.83 -15.73
N GLY A 15 1.62 15.29 -15.52
CA GLY A 15 0.49 14.75 -16.26
C GLY A 15 0.69 14.97 -17.75
N SER A 16 0.34 13.96 -18.53
CA SER A 16 0.26 14.02 -19.98
C SER A 16 -1.10 13.53 -20.45
N ARG A 17 -1.48 13.86 -21.69
CA ARG A 17 -2.70 13.29 -22.29
C ARG A 17 -2.62 11.77 -22.35
N ALA A 18 -1.44 11.22 -22.64
CA ALA A 18 -1.18 9.79 -22.67
C ALA A 18 -1.37 9.13 -21.29
N SER A 19 -0.90 9.77 -20.21
CA SER A 19 -1.13 9.31 -18.84
C SER A 19 -2.63 9.23 -18.53
N VAL A 20 -3.40 10.28 -18.84
CA VAL A 20 -4.87 10.27 -18.66
C VAL A 20 -5.55 9.22 -19.54
N ASP A 21 -5.10 9.03 -20.78
CA ASP A 21 -5.59 7.96 -21.68
C ASP A 21 -5.33 6.57 -21.09
N LEU A 22 -4.16 6.35 -20.50
CA LEU A 22 -3.77 5.10 -19.86
C LEU A 22 -4.65 4.81 -18.64
N GLN A 23 -4.83 5.79 -17.74
CA GLN A 23 -5.70 5.64 -16.58
C GLN A 23 -7.14 5.23 -16.97
N ASN A 24 -7.70 5.90 -17.98
CA ASN A 24 -9.03 5.59 -18.50
C ASN A 24 -9.09 4.21 -19.17
N ARG A 25 -8.02 3.79 -19.84
CA ARG A 25 -7.90 2.45 -20.45
C ARG A 25 -7.87 1.37 -19.39
N VAL A 26 -7.08 1.53 -18.33
CA VAL A 26 -7.03 0.61 -17.20
C VAL A 26 -8.39 0.52 -16.53
N ALA A 27 -9.05 1.64 -16.25
CA ALA A 27 -10.41 1.64 -15.70
C ALA A 27 -11.39 0.79 -16.54
N ARG A 28 -11.31 0.88 -17.88
CA ARG A 28 -12.14 0.08 -18.79
C ARG A 28 -11.76 -1.39 -18.83
N GLN A 29 -10.46 -1.72 -18.79
CA GLN A 29 -9.99 -3.11 -18.75
C GLN A 29 -10.44 -3.85 -17.49
N HIS A 30 -10.61 -3.12 -16.39
CA HIS A 30 -11.14 -3.65 -15.13
C HIS A 30 -12.68 -3.54 -15.02
N ASP A 31 -13.37 -3.15 -16.09
CA ASP A 31 -14.82 -2.92 -16.10
C ASP A 31 -15.31 -1.98 -14.97
N PHE A 32 -14.48 -1.01 -14.59
CA PHE A 32 -14.84 -0.08 -13.53
C PHE A 32 -15.91 0.90 -13.99
N THR A 33 -17.03 0.89 -13.27
CA THR A 33 -18.09 1.88 -13.41
C THR A 33 -17.60 3.26 -12.97
N TYR A 34 -17.83 4.28 -13.80
CA TYR A 34 -17.72 5.68 -13.39
C TYR A 34 -18.96 6.06 -12.60
N ILE A 35 -18.85 6.04 -11.26
CA ILE A 35 -20.00 6.17 -10.37
C ILE A 35 -20.57 7.59 -10.45
N ASP A 36 -21.87 7.70 -10.73
CA ASP A 36 -22.47 9.00 -11.06
C ASP A 36 -22.89 9.83 -9.82
N THR A 37 -23.37 9.18 -8.77
CA THR A 37 -24.12 9.84 -7.69
C THR A 37 -23.65 9.37 -6.31
N PRO A 38 -23.83 10.20 -5.26
CA PRO A 38 -23.56 9.82 -3.88
C PRO A 38 -24.23 8.50 -3.45
N ASN A 39 -25.46 8.25 -3.89
CA ASN A 39 -26.20 7.04 -3.54
C ASN A 39 -25.58 5.80 -4.19
N ARG A 40 -25.12 5.91 -5.45
CA ARG A 40 -24.40 4.80 -6.08
C ARG A 40 -23.03 4.55 -5.43
N VAL A 41 -22.33 5.56 -4.91
CA VAL A 41 -21.09 5.33 -4.15
C VAL A 41 -21.38 4.46 -2.92
N ARG A 42 -22.45 4.77 -2.17
CA ARG A 42 -22.86 3.96 -1.01
C ARG A 42 -23.25 2.55 -1.42
N TYR A 43 -24.07 2.41 -2.47
CA TYR A 43 -24.45 1.11 -3.01
C TYR A 43 -23.21 0.26 -3.37
N PHE A 44 -22.22 0.83 -4.05
CA PHE A 44 -20.98 0.10 -4.38
C PHE A 44 -20.19 -0.31 -3.12
N ALA A 45 -20.20 0.51 -2.08
CA ALA A 45 -19.60 0.17 -0.79
C ALA A 45 -20.36 -0.97 -0.08
N ASP A 46 -21.70 -0.90 -0.06
CA ASP A 46 -22.57 -1.92 0.55
C ASP A 46 -22.46 -3.27 -0.16
N GLN A 47 -22.22 -3.27 -1.49
CA GLN A 47 -21.94 -4.47 -2.27
C GLN A 47 -20.49 -4.98 -2.16
N GLY A 48 -19.61 -4.27 -1.44
CA GLY A 48 -18.21 -4.65 -1.26
C GLY A 48 -17.30 -4.37 -2.47
N TRP A 49 -17.79 -3.66 -3.49
CA TRP A 49 -16.96 -3.23 -4.64
C TRP A 49 -16.08 -2.02 -4.33
N LEU A 50 -16.46 -1.24 -3.33
CA LEU A 50 -15.61 -0.24 -2.70
C LEU A 50 -15.48 -0.56 -1.21
N VAL A 51 -14.32 -0.25 -0.64
CA VAL A 51 -14.04 -0.39 0.78
C VAL A 51 -13.90 0.99 1.42
N ARG A 52 -14.27 1.09 2.70
CA ARG A 52 -14.12 2.34 3.46
C ARG A 52 -12.65 2.53 3.83
N VAL A 53 -12.06 3.64 3.40
CA VAL A 53 -10.73 4.08 3.84
C VAL A 53 -10.88 4.73 5.22
N GLN A 54 -10.21 4.18 6.23
CA GLN A 54 -10.29 4.66 7.60
C GLN A 54 -8.96 5.27 8.03
N GLU A 55 -8.99 6.52 8.48
CA GLU A 55 -7.83 7.21 9.05
C GLU A 55 -7.25 6.47 10.26
N ASN A 56 -5.97 6.72 10.54
CA ASN A 56 -5.27 6.11 11.67
C ASN A 56 -4.06 6.97 12.10
N ALA A 57 -3.16 6.40 12.90
CA ALA A 57 -1.97 7.09 13.39
C ALA A 57 -1.02 7.55 12.26
N ASP A 58 -1.08 6.94 11.08
CA ASP A 58 -0.16 7.17 9.96
C ASP A 58 -0.72 8.12 8.89
N PHE A 59 -2.05 8.28 8.79
CA PHE A 59 -2.67 9.23 7.86
C PHE A 59 -4.01 9.79 8.34
N GLU A 60 -4.44 10.89 7.73
CA GLU A 60 -5.76 11.51 7.90
C GLU A 60 -6.47 11.76 6.57
N LEU A 61 -7.80 11.90 6.64
CA LEU A 61 -8.64 12.31 5.52
C LEU A 61 -9.03 13.78 5.68
N HIS A 62 -8.56 14.64 4.78
CA HIS A 62 -8.87 16.07 4.83
C HIS A 62 -9.91 16.45 3.77
N ALA A 63 -11.12 16.84 4.21
CA ALA A 63 -12.23 17.24 3.35
C ALA A 63 -12.74 16.16 2.37
N VAL A 64 -12.57 14.87 2.72
CA VAL A 64 -13.02 13.74 1.89
C VAL A 64 -14.49 13.39 2.19
N SER A 65 -15.39 13.78 1.30
CA SER A 65 -16.84 13.52 1.46
C SER A 65 -17.25 12.05 1.26
N PHE A 66 -16.46 11.30 0.49
CA PHE A 66 -16.74 9.91 0.12
C PHE A 66 -15.48 9.08 0.42
N PRO A 67 -15.31 8.60 1.67
CA PRO A 67 -14.10 7.92 2.10
C PRO A 67 -14.09 6.45 1.64
N TYR A 68 -14.30 6.24 0.35
CA TYR A 68 -14.39 4.91 -0.27
C TYR A 68 -13.43 4.82 -1.44
N ALA A 69 -12.85 3.66 -1.65
CA ALA A 69 -11.96 3.38 -2.78
C ALA A 69 -11.98 1.89 -3.12
N ARG A 70 -11.28 1.49 -4.19
CA ARG A 70 -11.00 0.07 -4.45
C ARG A 70 -10.11 -0.50 -3.33
N ALA A 71 -10.15 -1.82 -3.13
CA ALA A 71 -9.43 -2.48 -2.05
C ALA A 71 -7.91 -2.26 -2.16
N GLU A 72 -7.38 -2.30 -3.38
CA GLU A 72 -5.97 -2.07 -3.69
C GLU A 72 -5.54 -0.65 -3.35
N VAL A 73 -6.44 0.32 -3.55
CA VAL A 73 -6.20 1.72 -3.19
C VAL A 73 -6.17 1.91 -1.67
N GLU A 74 -7.06 1.26 -0.94
CA GLU A 74 -7.05 1.28 0.52
C GLU A 74 -5.75 0.68 1.08
N LEU A 75 -5.35 -0.47 0.55
CA LEU A 75 -4.09 -1.13 0.89
C LEU A 75 -2.89 -0.24 0.57
N PHE A 76 -2.89 0.41 -0.60
CA PHE A 76 -1.85 1.36 -1.00
C PHE A 76 -1.74 2.52 -0.02
N VAL A 77 -2.85 3.16 0.32
CA VAL A 77 -2.87 4.28 1.29
C VAL A 77 -2.29 3.84 2.63
N ARG A 78 -2.70 2.69 3.18
CA ARG A 78 -2.17 2.19 4.45
C ARG A 78 -0.67 1.96 4.42
N ARG A 79 -0.18 1.27 3.38
CA ARG A 79 1.25 0.93 3.25
C ARG A 79 2.09 2.19 3.05
N LEU A 80 1.67 3.07 2.13
CA LEU A 80 2.36 4.32 1.84
C LEU A 80 2.40 5.21 3.08
N ALA A 81 1.28 5.38 3.79
CA ALA A 81 1.20 6.20 4.99
C ALA A 81 2.15 5.72 6.09
N ASN A 82 2.18 4.42 6.35
CA ASN A 82 3.07 3.84 7.35
C ASN A 82 4.55 4.09 7.02
N GLN A 83 4.92 3.87 5.75
CA GLN A 83 6.29 4.09 5.28
C GLN A 83 6.66 5.58 5.29
N TYR A 84 5.75 6.45 4.84
CA TYR A 84 5.91 7.91 4.83
C TYR A 84 6.18 8.45 6.23
N ARG A 85 5.33 8.07 7.20
CA ARG A 85 5.49 8.49 8.60
C ARG A 85 6.77 7.94 9.23
N ARG A 86 7.16 6.70 8.93
CA ARG A 86 8.44 6.14 9.40
C ARG A 86 9.64 6.85 8.79
N ALA A 87 9.55 7.27 7.53
CA ALA A 87 10.66 7.89 6.83
C ALA A 87 10.90 9.34 7.26
N CYS A 88 9.86 10.10 7.54
CA CYS A 88 10.00 11.55 7.78
C CYS A 88 9.20 12.12 8.97
N GLY A 89 8.35 11.32 9.61
CA GLY A 89 7.60 11.71 10.82
C GLY A 89 6.24 12.37 10.59
N GLU A 90 5.93 12.83 9.37
CA GLU A 90 4.62 13.41 9.05
C GLU A 90 3.53 12.34 8.84
N ARG A 91 2.28 12.69 9.15
CA ARG A 91 1.12 11.90 8.74
C ARG A 91 0.82 12.20 7.26
N LEU A 92 0.59 11.16 6.47
CA LEU A 92 0.12 11.33 5.11
C LEU A 92 -1.28 11.95 5.13
N VAL A 93 -1.60 12.83 4.19
CA VAL A 93 -2.92 13.48 4.13
C VAL A 93 -3.56 13.21 2.79
N VAL A 94 -4.65 12.45 2.83
CA VAL A 94 -5.48 12.14 1.66
C VAL A 94 -6.55 13.21 1.56
N THR A 95 -6.59 13.91 0.42
CA THR A 95 -7.50 15.04 0.17
C THR A 95 -8.66 14.67 -0.75
N SER A 96 -8.58 13.52 -1.44
CA SER A 96 -9.69 12.99 -2.24
C SER A 96 -9.55 11.48 -2.46
N LEU A 97 -10.69 10.81 -2.61
CA LEU A 97 -10.81 9.38 -2.95
C LEU A 97 -11.89 9.25 -4.06
N THR A 98 -12.81 8.29 -3.95
CA THR A 98 -13.94 8.19 -4.88
C THR A 98 -14.73 9.50 -4.90
N ARG A 99 -14.96 10.08 -6.08
CA ARG A 99 -15.79 11.28 -6.22
C ARG A 99 -16.80 11.05 -7.34
N PRO A 100 -18.11 11.01 -7.04
CA PRO A 100 -19.11 10.73 -8.07
C PRO A 100 -19.15 11.85 -9.12
N THR A 101 -19.51 11.53 -10.36
CA THR A 101 -19.49 12.49 -11.48
C THR A 101 -20.31 13.76 -11.18
N THR A 102 -21.48 13.62 -10.55
CA THR A 102 -22.35 14.73 -10.13
C THR A 102 -21.78 15.63 -9.03
N ARG A 103 -20.64 15.26 -8.42
CA ARG A 103 -19.95 16.04 -7.38
C ARG A 103 -18.54 16.46 -7.79
N GLN A 104 -18.19 16.32 -9.06
CA GLN A 104 -16.91 16.83 -9.56
C GLN A 104 -16.85 18.36 -9.43
N PRO A 105 -15.70 18.93 -9.04
CA PRO A 105 -15.54 20.38 -9.02
C PRO A 105 -15.64 20.94 -10.44
N ARG A 106 -16.01 22.22 -10.57
CA ARG A 106 -16.26 22.86 -11.88
C ARG A 106 -15.08 22.81 -12.85
N ASN A 107 -13.87 22.69 -12.33
CA ASN A 107 -12.62 22.62 -13.08
C ASN A 107 -12.10 21.18 -13.25
N ALA A 108 -12.88 20.16 -12.88
CA ALA A 108 -12.50 18.77 -13.12
C ALA A 108 -12.49 18.47 -14.62
N SER A 109 -11.56 17.61 -15.04
CA SER A 109 -11.62 17.03 -16.37
C SER A 109 -12.79 16.04 -16.47
N ASP A 110 -13.50 16.04 -17.59
CA ASP A 110 -14.49 15.01 -17.95
C ASP A 110 -13.88 13.60 -18.01
N ARG A 111 -12.55 13.51 -17.98
CA ARG A 111 -11.76 12.28 -18.06
C ARG A 111 -11.23 11.81 -16.70
N SER A 112 -11.70 12.41 -15.61
CA SER A 112 -11.32 12.05 -14.25
C SER A 112 -11.66 10.59 -13.93
N VAL A 113 -10.71 9.88 -13.32
CA VAL A 113 -10.91 8.50 -12.84
C VAL A 113 -11.31 8.42 -11.36
N HIS A 114 -11.46 9.53 -10.63
CA HIS A 114 -12.02 9.48 -9.26
C HIS A 114 -13.39 8.77 -9.16
N PRO A 115 -14.32 8.89 -10.12
CA PRO A 115 -15.60 8.17 -10.05
C PRO A 115 -15.46 6.64 -10.03
N THR A 116 -14.32 6.09 -10.45
CA THR A 116 -14.11 4.64 -10.51
C THR A 116 -13.63 4.04 -9.18
N GLY A 117 -13.15 4.91 -8.27
CA GLY A 117 -12.54 4.53 -6.99
C GLY A 117 -11.08 4.09 -7.07
N MET A 118 -10.44 4.17 -8.25
CA MET A 118 -9.03 3.79 -8.44
C MET A 118 -8.03 4.93 -8.14
N ALA A 119 -8.52 6.15 -7.92
CA ALA A 119 -7.68 7.33 -7.79
C ALA A 119 -7.78 8.00 -6.42
N ILE A 120 -6.67 8.61 -6.01
CA ILE A 120 -6.50 9.34 -4.76
C ILE A 120 -5.81 10.67 -5.01
N ASP A 121 -6.14 11.68 -4.21
CA ASP A 121 -5.35 12.90 -4.14
C ASP A 121 -4.61 12.98 -2.81
N LEU A 122 -3.32 13.32 -2.84
CA LEU A 122 -2.46 13.46 -1.68
C LEU A 122 -2.01 14.92 -1.52
N ARG A 123 -2.01 15.41 -0.28
CA ARG A 123 -1.52 16.76 0.03
C ARG A 123 -0.05 16.90 -0.33
N TYR A 124 0.31 18.04 -0.91
CA TYR A 124 1.71 18.45 -1.05
C TYR A 124 2.32 18.80 0.32
N SER A 125 3.43 18.15 0.70
CA SER A 125 4.18 18.52 1.91
C SER A 125 5.21 19.62 1.62
N TRP A 126 5.24 20.61 2.52
CA TRP A 126 6.23 21.68 2.48
C TRP A 126 7.55 21.25 3.12
N ASP A 127 7.55 20.23 3.97
CA ASP A 127 8.77 19.58 4.44
C ASP A 127 9.50 18.92 3.26
N ARG A 128 10.78 19.24 3.10
CA ARG A 128 11.58 18.79 1.95
C ARG A 128 11.87 17.30 2.00
N ASN A 129 12.12 16.74 3.19
CA ASN A 129 12.48 15.33 3.33
C ASN A 129 11.25 14.46 3.06
N CYS A 130 10.12 14.82 3.64
CA CYS A 130 8.85 14.14 3.40
C CYS A 130 8.43 14.20 1.93
N ARG A 131 8.51 15.39 1.32
CA ARG A 131 8.21 15.54 -0.10
C ARG A 131 9.12 14.70 -0.98
N ASN A 132 10.43 14.83 -0.82
CA ASN A 132 11.38 14.10 -1.67
C ASN A 132 11.14 12.59 -1.55
N TRP A 133 10.95 12.08 -0.32
CA TRP A 133 10.65 10.68 -0.10
C TRP A 133 9.36 10.24 -0.82
N LEU A 134 8.29 11.03 -0.73
CA LEU A 134 7.03 10.70 -1.41
C LEU A 134 7.18 10.72 -2.93
N GLU A 135 7.84 11.74 -3.48
CA GLU A 135 8.07 11.86 -4.92
C GLU A 135 8.96 10.72 -5.44
N ASP A 136 9.97 10.30 -4.69
CA ASP A 136 10.84 9.17 -5.04
C ASP A 136 10.05 7.85 -5.07
N VAL A 137 9.19 7.62 -4.07
CA VAL A 137 8.34 6.42 -4.01
C VAL A 137 7.33 6.43 -5.16
N LEU A 138 6.62 7.53 -5.39
CA LEU A 138 5.64 7.63 -6.48
C LEU A 138 6.31 7.39 -7.84
N THR A 139 7.46 8.03 -8.09
CA THR A 139 8.21 7.87 -9.35
C THR A 139 8.80 6.45 -9.49
N SER A 140 9.15 5.78 -8.39
CA SER A 140 9.58 4.38 -8.41
C SER A 140 8.45 3.43 -8.78
N LEU A 141 7.25 3.68 -8.27
CA LEU A 141 6.05 2.88 -8.54
C LEU A 141 5.52 3.13 -9.96
N GLU A 142 5.57 4.37 -10.44
CA GLU A 142 5.26 4.73 -11.83
C GLU A 142 6.17 4.00 -12.82
N ARG A 143 7.49 3.98 -12.57
CA ARG A 143 8.46 3.20 -13.35
C ARG A 143 8.19 1.70 -13.39
N GLN A 144 7.55 1.16 -12.36
CA GLN A 144 7.15 -0.25 -12.30
C GLN A 144 5.79 -0.52 -12.96
N GLY A 145 5.13 0.53 -13.49
CA GLY A 145 3.84 0.43 -14.13
C GLY A 145 2.71 0.07 -13.17
N VAL A 146 2.83 0.41 -11.88
CA VAL A 146 1.81 0.08 -10.87
C VAL A 146 0.82 1.20 -10.60
N LEU A 147 1.17 2.43 -11.00
CA LEU A 147 0.35 3.63 -10.85
C LEU A 147 0.78 4.69 -11.86
N GLU A 148 -0.03 5.72 -11.97
CA GLU A 148 0.31 7.01 -12.57
C GLU A 148 0.22 8.10 -11.50
N ALA A 149 1.21 8.98 -11.43
CA ALA A 149 1.26 10.08 -10.47
C ALA A 149 1.50 11.41 -11.18
N THR A 150 0.72 12.44 -10.80
CA THR A 150 0.84 13.78 -11.36
C THR A 150 0.85 14.81 -10.25
N LEU A 151 1.84 15.70 -10.23
CA LEU A 151 1.83 16.88 -9.38
C LEU A 151 0.98 17.98 -10.02
N GLU A 152 -0.24 18.12 -9.54
CA GLU A 152 -1.15 19.19 -9.90
C GLU A 152 -0.68 20.51 -9.28
N ARG A 153 -0.86 21.62 -10.02
CA ARG A 153 -0.34 22.93 -9.59
C ARG A 153 -1.38 23.84 -8.92
N ARG A 154 -2.68 23.64 -9.18
CA ARG A 154 -3.75 24.56 -8.74
C ARG A 154 -5.04 23.82 -8.34
N PRO A 155 -5.28 23.57 -7.04
CA PRO A 155 -4.33 23.72 -5.93
C PRO A 155 -3.19 22.69 -6.03
N ARG A 156 -2.10 22.90 -5.30
CA ARG A 156 -0.95 21.98 -5.35
C ARG A 156 -1.24 20.69 -4.59
N HIS A 157 -1.25 19.56 -5.28
CA HIS A 157 -1.46 18.22 -4.71
C HIS A 157 -0.95 17.15 -5.68
N TYR A 158 -0.78 15.92 -5.22
CA TYR A 158 -0.49 14.79 -6.10
C TYR A 158 -1.81 14.09 -6.44
N HIS A 159 -2.12 13.98 -7.72
CA HIS A 159 -3.12 13.05 -8.21
C HIS A 159 -2.44 11.70 -8.48
N VAL A 160 -2.99 10.62 -7.94
CA VAL A 160 -2.45 9.26 -8.11
C VAL A 160 -3.57 8.33 -8.56
N ALA A 161 -3.37 7.65 -9.70
CA ALA A 161 -4.27 6.61 -10.19
C ALA A 161 -3.55 5.26 -10.08
N LEU A 162 -4.07 4.38 -9.22
CA LEU A 162 -3.50 3.05 -9.00
C LEU A 162 -3.96 2.09 -10.08
N PHE A 163 -3.08 1.20 -10.56
CA PHE A 163 -3.44 0.11 -11.46
C PHE A 163 -3.60 -1.18 -10.63
N PRO A 164 -4.84 -1.67 -10.42
CA PRO A 164 -5.11 -2.70 -9.41
C PRO A 164 -4.30 -3.99 -9.60
N ASP A 165 -4.33 -4.60 -10.79
CA ASP A 165 -3.64 -5.88 -11.03
C ASP A 165 -2.11 -5.75 -10.94
N PRO A 166 -1.48 -4.72 -11.57
CA PRO A 166 -0.06 -4.45 -11.36
C PRO A 166 0.30 -4.20 -9.89
N TYR A 167 -0.51 -3.43 -9.15
CA TYR A 167 -0.23 -3.15 -7.74
C TYR A 167 -0.37 -4.39 -6.86
N ALA A 168 -1.41 -5.21 -7.08
CA ALA A 168 -1.58 -6.48 -6.38
C ALA A 168 -0.37 -7.41 -6.62
N SER A 169 0.09 -7.50 -7.88
CA SER A 169 1.27 -8.28 -8.26
C SER A 169 2.55 -7.74 -7.60
N TYR A 170 2.71 -6.42 -7.55
CA TYR A 170 3.82 -5.76 -6.87
C TYR A 170 3.84 -6.08 -5.36
N VAL A 171 2.69 -6.01 -4.70
CA VAL A 171 2.54 -6.35 -3.29
C VAL A 171 2.88 -7.81 -3.05
N GLN A 172 2.36 -8.72 -3.87
CA GLN A 172 2.65 -10.15 -3.79
C GLN A 172 4.15 -10.42 -3.96
N ALA A 173 4.80 -9.79 -4.94
CA ALA A 173 6.23 -9.95 -5.18
C ALA A 173 7.10 -9.45 -4.01
N ILE A 174 6.67 -8.42 -3.27
CA ILE A 174 7.36 -7.98 -2.05
C ILE A 174 7.15 -8.99 -0.92
N GLN A 175 5.91 -9.45 -0.72
CA GLN A 175 5.60 -10.42 0.32
C GLN A 175 6.34 -11.75 0.10
N SER A 176 6.39 -12.24 -1.14
CA SER A 176 7.15 -13.45 -1.49
C SER A 176 8.64 -13.28 -1.26
N ARG A 177 9.23 -12.13 -1.58
CA ARG A 177 10.64 -11.84 -1.27
C ARG A 177 10.90 -11.80 0.24
N GLN A 178 10.03 -11.15 1.00
CA GLN A 178 10.12 -11.13 2.47
C GLN A 178 9.97 -12.52 3.08
N ALA A 179 9.11 -13.37 2.51
CA ALA A 179 8.96 -14.76 2.95
C ALA A 179 10.16 -15.63 2.57
N ALA A 180 10.81 -15.37 1.43
CA ALA A 180 12.02 -16.06 1.00
C ALA A 180 13.25 -15.67 1.83
N ASP A 181 13.33 -14.39 2.25
CA ASP A 181 14.39 -13.89 3.13
C ASP A 181 14.13 -14.16 4.62
N ALA A 182 12.92 -14.63 4.98
CA ALA A 182 12.62 -15.02 6.35
C ALA A 182 13.43 -16.27 6.70
N PRO A 183 14.04 -16.36 7.89
CA PRO A 183 14.75 -17.56 8.31
C PRO A 183 13.79 -18.75 8.22
N GLU A 184 14.21 -19.81 7.52
CA GLU A 184 13.48 -21.07 7.54
C GLU A 184 13.38 -21.52 9.01
N LYS A 185 12.29 -22.17 9.39
CA LYS A 185 12.05 -22.54 10.80
C LYS A 185 11.53 -23.95 10.93
N LEU A 186 11.93 -24.60 12.01
CA LEU A 186 11.39 -25.89 12.43
C LEU A 186 10.48 -25.66 13.64
N GLU A 187 9.21 -26.08 13.54
CA GLU A 187 8.34 -26.15 14.70
C GLU A 187 8.81 -27.27 15.64
N TYR A 188 9.20 -26.89 16.86
CA TYR A 188 9.66 -27.80 17.89
C TYR A 188 8.67 -27.83 19.05
N ARG A 189 8.11 -29.01 19.33
CA ARG A 189 7.30 -29.23 20.53
C ARG A 189 8.20 -29.57 21.71
N VAL A 190 8.30 -28.64 22.66
CA VAL A 190 9.06 -28.77 23.90
C VAL A 190 8.62 -30.04 24.64
N ARG A 191 9.60 -30.86 25.02
CA ARG A 191 9.42 -32.13 25.73
C ARG A 191 9.74 -31.95 27.20
N SER A 192 9.26 -32.88 28.02
CA SER A 192 9.59 -32.89 29.44
C SER A 192 11.10 -32.96 29.63
N GLY A 193 11.63 -32.06 30.46
CA GLY A 193 13.06 -31.91 30.75
C GLY A 193 13.84 -31.01 29.78
N ASP A 194 13.22 -30.46 28.73
CA ASP A 194 13.89 -29.54 27.81
C ASP A 194 14.25 -28.20 28.47
N SER A 195 15.35 -27.62 27.98
CA SER A 195 15.75 -26.25 28.28
C SER A 195 16.08 -25.53 26.98
N LEU A 196 15.96 -24.20 26.96
CA LEU A 196 16.32 -23.40 25.80
C LEU A 196 17.76 -23.67 25.36
N TRP A 197 18.69 -23.86 26.30
CA TRP A 197 20.07 -24.20 25.99
C TRP A 197 20.20 -25.54 25.28
N ARG A 198 19.46 -26.58 25.73
CA ARG A 198 19.53 -27.90 25.12
C ARG A 198 18.93 -27.91 23.72
N ILE A 199 17.81 -27.24 23.52
CA ILE A 199 17.16 -27.10 22.22
C ILE A 199 18.08 -26.30 21.28
N ALA A 200 18.53 -25.11 21.71
CA ALA A 200 19.41 -24.26 20.89
C ALA A 200 20.68 -25.00 20.44
N ARG A 201 21.34 -25.70 21.37
CA ARG A 201 22.53 -26.51 21.07
C ARG A 201 22.23 -27.68 20.13
N GLN A 202 21.10 -28.35 20.28
CA GLN A 202 20.70 -29.45 19.39
C GLN A 202 20.49 -28.98 17.95
N HIS A 203 20.05 -27.74 17.78
CA HIS A 203 19.74 -27.15 16.48
C HIS A 203 20.81 -26.18 15.97
N GLY A 204 21.96 -26.08 16.65
CA GLY A 204 23.10 -25.27 16.19
C GLY A 204 22.89 -23.76 16.25
N ILE A 205 21.96 -23.26 17.08
CA ILE A 205 21.66 -21.82 17.24
C ILE A 205 22.00 -21.32 18.64
N SER A 206 22.03 -20.00 18.81
CA SER A 206 22.18 -19.41 20.15
C SER A 206 20.85 -19.42 20.91
N VAL A 207 20.94 -19.41 22.25
CA VAL A 207 19.77 -19.25 23.12
C VAL A 207 19.08 -17.91 22.88
N ASP A 208 19.84 -16.86 22.60
CA ASP A 208 19.30 -15.53 22.35
C ASP A 208 18.55 -15.45 21.02
N ASP A 209 19.02 -16.14 19.97
CA ASP A 209 18.29 -16.26 18.71
C ASP A 209 16.98 -17.02 18.90
N LEU A 210 17.02 -18.17 19.60
CA LEU A 210 15.82 -18.94 19.91
C LEU A 210 14.80 -18.11 20.72
N LYS A 211 15.28 -17.35 21.71
CA LYS A 211 14.45 -16.45 22.52
C LYS A 211 13.85 -15.32 21.70
N ARG A 212 14.68 -14.64 20.91
CA ARG A 212 14.26 -13.52 20.07
C ARG A 212 13.21 -13.97 19.06
N PHE A 213 13.43 -15.12 18.42
CA PHE A 213 12.52 -15.67 17.42
C PHE A 213 11.13 -15.99 17.98
N ASN A 214 11.06 -16.39 19.26
CA ASN A 214 9.81 -16.77 19.94
C ASN A 214 9.25 -15.72 20.90
N GLY A 215 9.87 -14.54 21.00
CA GLY A 215 9.47 -13.50 21.96
C GLY A 215 9.64 -13.90 23.44
N ILE A 216 10.53 -14.84 23.76
CA ILE A 216 10.76 -15.34 25.12
C ILE A 216 11.71 -14.41 25.87
N ARG A 217 11.22 -13.74 26.91
CA ARG A 217 12.03 -12.77 27.70
C ARG A 217 12.90 -13.43 28.77
N GLY A 218 12.56 -14.63 29.23
CA GLY A 218 13.28 -15.38 30.26
C GLY A 218 13.93 -16.67 29.72
N ASN A 219 14.13 -17.65 30.61
CA ASN A 219 14.64 -18.97 30.24
C ASN A 219 13.60 -20.09 30.41
N GLN A 220 12.36 -19.73 30.73
CA GLN A 220 11.31 -20.67 31.07
C GLN A 220 10.55 -21.09 29.81
N ILE A 221 10.43 -22.41 29.65
CA ILE A 221 9.63 -23.08 28.62
C ILE A 221 8.88 -24.24 29.28
N PHE A 222 7.74 -24.64 28.69
CA PHE A 222 6.88 -25.68 29.26
C PHE A 222 6.77 -26.87 28.30
N ALA A 223 6.74 -28.08 28.86
CA ALA A 223 6.46 -29.28 28.07
C ALA A 223 5.10 -29.12 27.35
N GLY A 224 5.07 -29.47 26.06
CA GLY A 224 3.92 -29.29 25.18
C GLY A 224 3.89 -27.94 24.45
N GLN A 225 4.66 -26.93 24.90
CA GLN A 225 4.80 -25.66 24.19
C GLN A 225 5.39 -25.90 22.79
N VAL A 226 4.81 -25.26 21.78
CA VAL A 226 5.40 -25.23 20.44
C VAL A 226 6.23 -23.96 20.34
N ILE A 227 7.49 -24.09 19.95
CA ILE A 227 8.39 -22.97 19.66
C ILE A 227 8.96 -23.14 18.27
N ASP A 228 9.26 -22.04 17.62
CA ASP A 228 9.89 -22.00 16.32
C ASP A 228 11.41 -21.95 16.45
N VAL A 229 12.11 -22.88 15.80
CA VAL A 229 13.57 -22.93 15.78
C VAL A 229 14.06 -22.43 14.42
N PRO A 230 14.73 -21.26 14.32
CA PRO A 230 15.27 -20.78 13.05
C PRO A 230 16.39 -21.73 12.55
N LEU A 231 16.41 -21.99 11.25
CA LEU A 231 17.40 -22.78 10.53
C LEU A 231 18.35 -21.83 9.79
N GLY A 232 19.66 -22.05 9.90
CA GLY A 232 20.67 -21.28 9.14
C GLY A 232 21.11 -19.95 9.75
N SER A 233 21.39 -19.93 11.07
CA SER A 233 22.03 -18.79 11.75
C SER A 233 23.56 -18.83 11.63
#